data_AF-A0A955U2V1-F1
#
_entry.id   AF-A0A955U2V1-F1
#
_cell.length_a   1.000
_cell.length_b   1.000
_cell.length_c   1.000
_cell.angle_alpha   90.00
_cell.angle_beta   90.00
_cell.angle_gamma   90.00
#
_symmetry.space_group_name_H-M   'P 1'
#
loop_
_entity.id
_entity.type
_entity.pdbx_description
1 polymer ?
#
loop_
_entity_poly.entity_id
_entity_poly.type
_entity_poly.pdbx_seq_one_letter_code
_entity_poly.pdbx_strand_id
1 'polypeptide(L)'
;MIGWACAAAWADWPSSAAFQYEYSESVTGRAGEYEGYSDHTGGTGTYRLKRTGDAVSVSARYHWYYSSSEGKHESGDEDRATAVDPTTRRYVHGPIDLDDEALARVPATDLATWLWIPPETEVGATVPILDMTCTLTDRAGVPQTGSVRSPALLVTCEGEDERHDDYGDFGLRYVDRYWYEPSTGLFVAELYEEHDDGSLDGRAGRFDVRTTVTLVSADYVEVPPPPSVGKACLGCTAGTLGFGMLMSMGLVVGFGGLVWLARRSTALPDRLTGTTFGDVSITAVADGLALAGLDTTACSQHFQPFLEDFVQRSIEARDPVWIATSGDKLVGLAFWDETARIGTVLCPDAKVALHLVKRFGQRGAGVEFFAEQRHQGPLGPQFNVHETWSVLARTVDAEQPYDTNTVRRYRPDDRAAVVALLQREWGDASFASWLDVQIARGDPAYVAVVDGAVVGFALAAVVGTQGRFQLALVDKDHRDRGLGGELVRARLTALFRLGVERVIAEVATWNVASLHVLREHGFTDVGELLVQSTSRTRARRNVIRR
;
A
#
# COMPACT_ATOMS: atom_id res chain seq x y z
N MET A 1 -34.43 3.43 1.24
CA MET A 1 -34.30 3.91 -0.15
C MET A 1 -35.23 5.09 -0.37
N ILE A 2 -34.75 6.30 -0.08
CA ILE A 2 -35.42 7.55 -0.49
C ILE A 2 -34.64 8.01 -1.72
N GLY A 3 -35.25 7.94 -2.89
CA GLY A 3 -34.65 8.38 -4.14
C GLY A 3 -34.45 9.89 -4.10
N TRP A 4 -33.20 10.32 -4.17
CA TRP A 4 -32.84 11.72 -4.39
C TRP A 4 -33.34 12.16 -5.76
N ALA A 5 -34.24 13.14 -5.79
CA ALA A 5 -34.61 13.83 -7.02
C ALA A 5 -33.52 14.86 -7.38
N CYS A 6 -32.33 14.40 -7.73
CA CYS A 6 -31.18 15.23 -8.15
C CYS A 6 -31.26 15.68 -9.63
N ALA A 7 -32.33 15.34 -10.35
CA ALA A 7 -32.41 15.51 -11.80
C ALA A 7 -32.40 16.98 -12.26
N ALA A 8 -32.73 17.94 -11.39
CA ALA A 8 -32.77 19.36 -11.74
C ALA A 8 -31.37 20.04 -11.68
N ALA A 9 -30.50 19.64 -10.75
CA ALA A 9 -29.18 20.25 -10.51
C ALA A 9 -28.19 20.09 -11.68
N TRP A 10 -28.32 18.99 -12.43
CA TRP A 10 -27.35 18.61 -13.46
C TRP A 10 -27.44 19.43 -14.75
N ALA A 11 -28.53 20.16 -14.97
CA ALA A 11 -28.72 20.96 -16.18
C ALA A 11 -27.74 22.15 -16.23
N ASP A 12 -27.43 22.75 -15.08
CA ASP A 12 -26.61 23.96 -14.96
C ASP A 12 -25.16 23.69 -14.52
N TRP A 13 -24.78 22.41 -14.43
CA TRP A 13 -23.42 21.98 -14.11
C TRP A 13 -22.41 22.41 -15.20
N PRO A 14 -21.24 22.98 -14.85
CA PRO A 14 -20.26 23.43 -15.85
C PRO A 14 -19.73 22.26 -16.69
N SER A 15 -19.54 22.48 -18.00
CA SER A 15 -19.04 21.44 -18.91
C SER A 15 -17.65 20.91 -18.53
N SER A 16 -16.86 21.74 -17.86
CA SER A 16 -15.63 21.39 -17.16
C SER A 16 -15.36 22.33 -16.00
N ALA A 17 -14.65 21.85 -15.00
CA ALA A 17 -14.11 22.68 -13.91
C ALA A 17 -12.70 22.19 -13.56
N ALA A 18 -11.83 23.09 -13.12
CA ALA A 18 -10.54 22.74 -12.59
C ALA A 18 -10.21 23.58 -11.37
N PHE A 19 -9.44 22.98 -10.46
CA PHE A 19 -8.93 23.68 -9.30
C PHE A 19 -7.59 23.10 -8.84
N GLN A 20 -6.82 23.91 -8.15
CA GLN A 20 -5.62 23.51 -7.42
C GLN A 20 -5.83 23.76 -5.94
N TYR A 21 -5.29 22.87 -5.10
CA TYR A 21 -5.41 22.98 -3.67
C TYR A 21 -4.06 22.76 -2.97
N GLU A 22 -3.97 23.29 -1.76
CA GLU A 22 -3.00 22.93 -0.73
C GLU A 22 -3.70 22.13 0.37
N TYR A 23 -3.04 21.06 0.80
CA TYR A 23 -3.47 20.19 1.89
C TYR A 23 -2.43 20.27 3.01
N SER A 24 -2.90 20.31 4.24
CA SER A 24 -2.08 20.25 5.44
C SER A 24 -2.85 19.54 6.54
N GLU A 25 -2.20 18.58 7.17
CA GLU A 25 -2.66 17.84 8.34
C GLU A 25 -1.56 17.89 9.39
N SER A 26 -1.93 18.09 10.64
CA SER A 26 -0.98 18.13 11.75
C SER A 26 -1.56 17.55 13.02
N VAL A 27 -0.71 16.89 13.80
CA VAL A 27 -1.04 16.40 15.14
C VAL A 27 -0.64 17.46 16.18
N THR A 28 -1.61 17.84 17.01
CA THR A 28 -1.50 18.85 18.07
C THR A 28 -2.16 18.34 19.37
N GLY A 29 -2.35 19.19 20.39
CA GLY A 29 -3.13 18.79 21.58
C GLY A 29 -2.56 17.65 22.44
N ARG A 30 -1.26 17.37 22.27
CA ARG A 30 -0.59 16.16 22.74
C ARG A 30 -0.41 16.09 24.26
N ALA A 31 -0.75 14.96 24.86
CA ALA A 31 -0.50 14.66 26.26
C ALA A 31 -0.32 13.16 26.51
N GLY A 32 0.25 12.80 27.66
CA GLY A 32 0.50 11.40 28.02
C GLY A 32 1.56 10.77 27.13
N GLU A 33 1.33 9.55 26.63
CA GLU A 33 2.28 8.86 25.73
C GLU A 33 2.54 9.59 24.41
N TYR A 34 1.69 10.56 24.05
CA TYR A 34 1.86 11.40 22.87
C TYR A 34 2.64 12.69 23.14
N GLU A 35 3.07 12.93 24.38
CA GLU A 35 3.87 14.10 24.71
C GLU A 35 5.16 14.12 23.89
N GLY A 36 5.35 15.20 23.11
CA GLY A 36 6.51 15.34 22.23
C GLY A 36 6.38 14.68 20.85
N TYR A 37 5.38 13.81 20.62
CA TYR A 37 5.08 13.25 19.30
C TYR A 37 4.70 14.36 18.31
N SER A 38 4.97 14.29 17.02
CA SER A 38 4.34 15.20 16.06
C SER A 38 4.39 14.61 14.68
N ASP A 39 3.26 14.63 13.99
CA ASP A 39 3.19 14.32 12.57
C ASP A 39 2.66 15.50 11.80
N HIS A 40 3.18 15.62 10.59
CA HIS A 40 2.72 16.61 9.63
C HIS A 40 2.67 15.96 8.25
N THR A 41 1.48 15.98 7.66
CA THR A 41 1.27 15.59 6.27
C THR A 41 0.88 16.83 5.49
N GLY A 42 1.47 17.06 4.33
CA GLY A 42 1.08 18.19 3.49
C GLY A 42 1.14 17.83 2.01
N GLY A 43 0.60 18.69 1.17
CA GLY A 43 0.58 18.43 -0.26
C GLY A 43 -0.02 19.53 -1.09
N THR A 44 0.12 19.38 -2.40
CA THR A 44 -0.55 20.21 -3.40
C THR A 44 -1.19 19.31 -4.43
N GLY A 45 -2.35 19.69 -4.95
CA GLY A 45 -2.99 18.90 -5.98
C GLY A 45 -3.74 19.72 -6.99
N THR A 46 -4.03 19.09 -8.13
CA THR A 46 -4.81 19.63 -9.23
C THR A 46 -5.92 18.65 -9.56
N TYR A 47 -7.15 19.15 -9.61
CA TYR A 47 -8.32 18.44 -10.06
C TYR A 47 -8.82 18.99 -11.38
N ARG A 48 -9.26 18.09 -12.26
CA ARG A 48 -9.95 18.40 -13.52
C ARG A 48 -11.21 17.54 -13.63
N LEU A 49 -12.33 18.22 -13.73
CA LEU A 49 -13.67 17.67 -13.85
C LEU A 49 -14.15 17.90 -15.29
N LYS A 50 -14.66 16.86 -15.94
CA LYS A 50 -15.21 16.96 -17.29
C LYS A 50 -16.43 16.09 -17.46
N ARG A 51 -17.54 16.71 -17.89
CA ARG A 51 -18.74 15.97 -18.27
C ARG A 51 -18.47 15.10 -19.50
N THR A 52 -18.68 13.80 -19.37
CA THR A 52 -18.43 12.80 -20.42
C THR A 52 -19.63 11.85 -20.50
N GLY A 53 -20.53 12.11 -21.46
CA GLY A 53 -21.80 11.40 -21.54
C GLY A 53 -22.66 11.64 -20.30
N ASP A 54 -23.04 10.56 -19.62
CA ASP A 54 -23.90 10.57 -18.42
C ASP A 54 -23.10 10.60 -17.10
N ALA A 55 -21.76 10.74 -17.16
CA ALA A 55 -20.89 10.79 -15.99
C ALA A 55 -20.01 12.07 -15.94
N VAL A 56 -19.48 12.38 -14.76
CA VAL A 56 -18.37 13.33 -14.58
C VAL A 56 -17.08 12.53 -14.53
N SER A 57 -16.19 12.71 -15.51
CA SER A 57 -14.82 12.22 -15.42
C SER A 57 -14.01 13.13 -14.51
N VAL A 58 -13.28 12.53 -13.58
CA VAL A 58 -12.41 13.19 -12.62
C VAL A 58 -10.98 12.76 -12.91
N SER A 59 -10.08 13.72 -13.07
CA SER A 59 -8.64 13.50 -13.10
C SER A 59 -8.00 14.31 -11.97
N ALA A 60 -7.27 13.64 -11.10
CA ALA A 60 -6.57 14.24 -9.98
C ALA A 60 -5.08 13.95 -10.10
N ARG A 61 -4.25 14.97 -9.90
CA ARG A 61 -2.81 14.80 -9.75
C ARG A 61 -2.35 15.57 -8.53
N TYR A 62 -1.66 14.92 -7.60
CA TYR A 62 -1.20 15.58 -6.39
C TYR A 62 0.14 15.07 -5.92
N HIS A 63 0.87 15.97 -5.28
CA HIS A 63 2.10 15.71 -4.57
C HIS A 63 1.82 15.77 -3.07
N TRP A 64 2.35 14.83 -2.30
CA TRP A 64 2.25 14.81 -0.85
C TRP A 64 3.61 14.61 -0.20
N TYR A 65 3.74 15.06 1.04
CA TYR A 65 4.88 14.80 1.91
C TYR A 65 4.38 14.53 3.33
N TYR A 66 5.16 13.77 4.08
CA TYR A 66 4.92 13.41 5.47
C TYR A 66 6.21 13.55 6.26
N SER A 67 6.11 14.02 7.49
CA SER A 67 7.21 14.04 8.45
C SER A 67 6.73 13.77 9.87
N SER A 68 7.49 12.99 10.64
CA SER A 68 7.23 12.77 12.06
C SER A 68 8.38 13.21 12.98
N SER A 69 8.09 13.39 14.26
CA SER A 69 9.08 13.57 15.34
C SER A 69 10.01 12.38 15.50
N GLU A 70 9.63 11.22 14.96
CA GLU A 70 10.41 9.98 14.99
C GLU A 70 11.45 9.90 13.86
N GLY A 71 11.55 10.96 13.04
CA GLY A 71 12.52 11.07 11.95
C GLY A 71 12.08 10.38 10.66
N LYS A 72 10.81 9.96 10.57
CA LYS A 72 10.23 9.44 9.33
C LYS A 72 9.94 10.60 8.38
N HIS A 73 10.39 10.49 7.14
CA HIS A 73 10.16 11.45 6.08
C HIS A 73 9.78 10.74 4.80
N GLU A 74 8.62 11.05 4.26
CA GLU A 74 8.11 10.46 3.02
C GLU A 74 7.56 11.53 2.10
N SER A 75 7.55 11.25 0.80
CA SER A 75 6.84 12.05 -0.19
C SER A 75 6.50 11.22 -1.41
N GLY A 76 5.54 11.68 -2.19
CA GLY A 76 5.10 10.98 -3.39
C GLY A 76 4.25 11.85 -4.32
N ASP A 77 4.11 11.38 -5.54
CA ASP A 77 3.25 11.95 -6.56
C ASP A 77 2.22 10.90 -6.99
N GLU A 78 0.97 11.31 -7.09
CA GLU A 78 -0.15 10.45 -7.46
C GLU A 78 -0.88 11.02 -8.69
N ASP A 79 -1.32 10.14 -9.59
CA ASP A 79 -2.19 10.46 -10.72
C ASP A 79 -3.37 9.49 -10.71
N ARG A 80 -4.58 10.04 -10.62
CA ARG A 80 -5.83 9.29 -10.44
C ARG A 80 -6.83 9.71 -11.51
N ALA A 81 -7.56 8.74 -12.02
CA ALA A 81 -8.66 8.94 -12.93
C ALA A 81 -9.85 8.09 -12.48
N THR A 82 -11.02 8.72 -12.33
CA THR A 82 -12.26 8.06 -11.93
C THR A 82 -13.46 8.73 -12.59
N ALA A 83 -14.65 8.21 -12.33
CA ALA A 83 -15.90 8.77 -12.80
C ALA A 83 -16.95 8.75 -11.70
N VAL A 84 -17.77 9.80 -11.66
CA VAL A 84 -18.85 9.97 -10.69
C VAL A 84 -20.17 10.11 -11.45
N ASP A 85 -21.19 9.42 -10.97
CA ASP A 85 -22.55 9.59 -11.43
C ASP A 85 -23.07 10.92 -10.91
N PRO A 86 -23.45 11.86 -11.79
CA PRO A 86 -23.80 13.20 -11.42
C PRO A 86 -25.13 13.31 -10.66
N THR A 87 -26.00 12.33 -10.83
CA THR A 87 -27.34 12.32 -10.23
C THR A 87 -27.25 11.77 -8.81
N THR A 88 -26.56 10.65 -8.64
CA THR A 88 -26.42 10.00 -7.33
C THR A 88 -25.26 10.58 -6.53
N ARG A 89 -24.36 11.34 -7.17
CA ARG A 89 -23.08 11.81 -6.63
C ARG A 89 -22.14 10.68 -6.21
N ARG A 90 -22.36 9.44 -6.67
CA ARG A 90 -21.54 8.29 -6.28
C ARG A 90 -20.52 7.93 -7.32
N TYR A 91 -19.38 7.36 -6.91
CA TYR A 91 -18.41 6.86 -7.87
C TYR A 91 -19.00 5.71 -8.68
N VAL A 92 -18.69 5.68 -9.98
CA VAL A 92 -19.25 4.68 -10.90
C VAL A 92 -18.52 3.34 -10.77
N HIS A 93 -17.21 3.38 -10.52
CA HIS A 93 -16.33 2.22 -10.32
C HIS A 93 -15.02 2.68 -9.66
N GLY A 94 -14.26 1.77 -9.05
CA GLY A 94 -13.00 2.09 -8.36
C GLY A 94 -11.85 2.48 -9.29
N PRO A 95 -10.64 2.77 -8.76
CA PRO A 95 -10.42 3.44 -7.48
C PRO A 95 -11.03 4.86 -7.47
N ILE A 96 -11.19 5.45 -6.28
CA ILE A 96 -11.64 6.84 -6.15
C ILE A 96 -10.48 7.82 -6.39
N ASP A 97 -10.77 9.12 -6.33
CA ASP A 97 -9.81 10.21 -6.50
C ASP A 97 -8.92 10.46 -5.28
N LEU A 98 -9.25 9.85 -4.15
CA LEU A 98 -8.50 9.86 -2.90
C LEU A 98 -7.68 8.58 -2.73
N ASP A 99 -6.73 8.64 -1.81
CA ASP A 99 -5.82 7.54 -1.50
C ASP A 99 -5.95 7.25 -0.01
N ASP A 100 -7.06 6.59 0.32
CA ASP A 100 -7.52 6.31 1.67
C ASP A 100 -7.90 4.83 1.71
N GLU A 101 -7.24 4.04 2.55
CA GLU A 101 -7.43 2.59 2.54
C GLU A 101 -8.69 2.13 3.23
N ALA A 102 -9.16 2.88 4.23
CA ALA A 102 -10.45 2.62 4.81
C ALA A 102 -11.53 2.69 3.74
N LEU A 103 -11.45 3.73 2.90
CA LEU A 103 -12.34 3.91 1.76
C LEU A 103 -12.06 2.89 0.64
N ALA A 104 -10.84 2.40 0.50
CA ALA A 104 -10.51 1.35 -0.47
C ALA A 104 -11.23 0.02 -0.18
N ARG A 105 -11.64 -0.22 1.07
CA ARG A 105 -12.44 -1.40 1.47
C ARG A 105 -13.94 -1.22 1.22
N VAL A 106 -14.40 0.01 1.02
CA VAL A 106 -15.80 0.32 0.72
C VAL A 106 -16.00 0.25 -0.80
N PRO A 107 -17.08 -0.41 -1.29
CA PRO A 107 -17.40 -0.34 -2.71
C PRO A 107 -17.50 1.11 -3.19
N ALA A 108 -16.78 1.47 -4.25
CA ALA A 108 -16.78 2.85 -4.76
C ALA A 108 -18.22 3.36 -5.06
N THR A 109 -19.12 2.45 -5.47
CA THR A 109 -20.53 2.73 -5.72
C THR A 109 -21.36 3.07 -4.47
N ASP A 110 -20.79 2.95 -3.28
CA ASP A 110 -21.41 3.37 -2.02
C ASP A 110 -20.85 4.69 -1.49
N LEU A 111 -19.74 5.17 -2.05
CA LEU A 111 -19.10 6.42 -1.65
C LEU A 111 -19.68 7.59 -2.45
N ALA A 112 -20.03 8.67 -1.77
CA ALA A 112 -20.40 9.93 -2.40
C ALA A 112 -19.16 10.80 -2.67
N THR A 113 -19.15 11.56 -3.76
CA THR A 113 -18.06 12.48 -4.04
C THR A 113 -18.09 13.67 -3.08
N TRP A 114 -16.90 14.11 -2.67
CA TRP A 114 -16.71 15.34 -1.90
C TRP A 114 -16.56 16.59 -2.79
N LEU A 115 -16.38 16.40 -4.11
CA LEU A 115 -16.01 17.44 -5.07
C LEU A 115 -17.11 18.50 -5.28
N TRP A 116 -18.36 18.13 -5.01
CA TRP A 116 -19.50 19.05 -5.10
C TRP A 116 -20.76 18.59 -4.38
N ILE A 117 -21.69 19.54 -4.20
CA ILE A 117 -23.08 19.32 -3.78
C ILE A 117 -24.05 20.07 -4.72
N PRO A 118 -25.35 19.72 -4.77
CA PRO A 118 -26.33 20.50 -5.53
C PRO A 118 -26.45 21.95 -4.98
N PRO A 119 -26.34 23.00 -5.80
CA PRO A 119 -26.45 24.41 -5.37
C PRO A 119 -27.75 24.75 -4.62
N GLU A 120 -28.83 24.05 -4.96
CA GLU A 120 -30.17 24.18 -4.39
C GLU A 120 -30.36 23.43 -3.07
N THR A 121 -29.31 22.78 -2.53
CA THR A 121 -29.38 22.07 -1.24
C THR A 121 -29.81 23.03 -0.14
N GLU A 122 -30.88 22.73 0.59
CA GLU A 122 -31.41 23.59 1.65
C GLU A 122 -30.74 23.34 3.01
N VAL A 123 -30.77 24.34 3.90
CA VAL A 123 -30.24 24.19 5.26
C VAL A 123 -31.02 23.09 6.00
N GLY A 124 -30.29 22.21 6.68
CA GLY A 124 -30.82 21.02 7.34
C GLY A 124 -30.93 19.79 6.43
N ALA A 125 -30.65 19.92 5.13
CA ALA A 125 -30.60 18.76 4.24
C ALA A 125 -29.39 17.87 4.57
N THR A 126 -29.62 16.56 4.57
CA THR A 126 -28.55 15.56 4.64
C THR A 126 -27.74 15.57 3.35
N VAL A 127 -26.41 15.59 3.46
CA VAL A 127 -25.47 15.61 2.36
C VAL A 127 -24.46 14.48 2.56
N PRO A 128 -24.55 13.38 1.78
CA PRO A 128 -23.51 12.35 1.80
C PRO A 128 -22.21 12.89 1.21
N ILE A 129 -21.10 12.67 1.90
CA ILE A 129 -19.74 12.99 1.47
C ILE A 129 -18.87 11.78 1.84
N LEU A 130 -18.27 11.13 0.84
CA LEU A 130 -17.57 9.85 1.00
C LEU A 130 -18.51 8.82 1.64
N ASP A 131 -18.12 8.24 2.77
CA ASP A 131 -18.98 7.37 3.60
C ASP A 131 -19.66 8.11 4.77
N MET A 132 -19.43 9.42 4.90
CA MET A 132 -20.00 10.24 5.96
C MET A 132 -21.39 10.77 5.60
N THR A 133 -22.21 10.91 6.63
CA THR A 133 -23.52 11.57 6.56
C THR A 133 -23.41 12.96 7.17
N CYS A 134 -23.42 13.99 6.33
CA CYS A 134 -23.24 15.38 6.74
C CYS A 134 -24.55 16.15 6.62
N THR A 135 -24.56 17.41 7.08
CA THR A 135 -25.71 18.31 6.98
C THR A 135 -25.29 19.66 6.44
N LEU A 136 -26.06 20.24 5.51
CA LEU A 136 -25.88 21.66 5.17
C LEU A 136 -26.34 22.52 6.35
N THR A 137 -25.42 23.23 6.99
CA THR A 137 -25.73 24.02 8.20
C THR A 137 -25.89 25.52 7.92
N ASP A 138 -25.29 26.03 6.86
CA ASP A 138 -25.40 27.45 6.48
C ASP A 138 -25.24 27.62 4.95
N ARG A 139 -25.97 28.56 4.35
CA ARG A 139 -25.83 28.94 2.94
C ARG A 139 -24.94 30.17 2.73
N ALA A 140 -24.50 30.83 3.80
CA ALA A 140 -23.63 31.99 3.78
C ALA A 140 -22.40 31.81 4.70
N GLY A 141 -21.98 30.57 4.91
CA GLY A 141 -20.81 30.25 5.74
C GLY A 141 -19.53 30.76 5.09
N VAL A 142 -18.67 31.41 5.86
CA VAL A 142 -17.38 31.93 5.36
C VAL A 142 -16.28 30.91 5.65
N PRO A 143 -15.48 30.50 4.64
CA PRO A 143 -14.35 29.60 4.86
C PRO A 143 -13.39 30.10 5.93
N GLN A 144 -13.09 29.24 6.90
CA GLN A 144 -12.18 29.54 8.01
C GLN A 144 -10.71 29.26 7.66
N THR A 145 -10.46 28.66 6.50
CA THR A 145 -9.14 28.29 5.99
C THR A 145 -8.92 28.91 4.60
N GLY A 146 -7.68 28.94 4.12
CA GLY A 146 -7.35 29.39 2.76
C GLY A 146 -7.46 30.90 2.53
N SER A 147 -7.50 31.33 1.27
CA SER A 147 -7.63 32.75 0.86
C SER A 147 -9.05 33.15 0.48
N VAL A 148 -9.93 32.19 0.19
CA VAL A 148 -11.33 32.47 -0.19
C VAL A 148 -12.11 32.94 1.04
N ARG A 149 -12.77 34.09 0.93
CA ARG A 149 -13.53 34.73 2.02
C ARG A 149 -14.96 35.11 1.61
N SER A 150 -15.40 34.69 0.42
CA SER A 150 -16.78 34.85 -0.01
C SER A 150 -17.72 33.89 0.74
N PRO A 151 -19.01 34.26 0.92
CA PRO A 151 -20.01 33.34 1.44
C PRO A 151 -20.12 32.08 0.59
N ALA A 152 -20.22 30.93 1.26
CA ALA A 152 -20.27 29.60 0.66
C ALA A 152 -21.32 28.72 1.37
N LEU A 153 -21.71 27.63 0.73
CA LEU A 153 -22.53 26.58 1.33
C LEU A 153 -21.67 25.80 2.31
N LEU A 154 -21.97 25.88 3.61
CA LEU A 154 -21.26 25.17 4.67
C LEU A 154 -21.98 23.85 4.97
N VAL A 155 -21.27 22.75 4.74
CA VAL A 155 -21.68 21.40 5.12
C VAL A 155 -20.83 20.97 6.31
N THR A 156 -21.48 20.48 7.36
CA THR A 156 -20.82 19.98 8.57
C THR A 156 -21.10 18.49 8.72
N CYS A 157 -20.05 17.70 8.92
CA CYS A 157 -20.09 16.30 9.34
C CYS A 157 -19.57 16.26 10.78
N GLU A 158 -20.25 15.57 11.68
CA GLU A 158 -19.78 15.39 13.05
C GLU A 158 -20.08 13.96 13.49
N GLY A 159 -19.20 13.40 14.32
CA GLY A 159 -19.33 12.03 14.74
C GLY A 159 -18.39 11.67 15.88
N GLU A 160 -18.62 10.49 16.42
CA GLU A 160 -17.74 9.82 17.37
C GLU A 160 -17.45 8.42 16.82
N ASP A 161 -16.22 7.94 17.01
CA ASP A 161 -15.81 6.60 16.60
C ASP A 161 -14.77 6.04 17.58
N GLU A 162 -14.38 4.79 17.38
CA GLU A 162 -13.31 4.14 18.13
C GLU A 162 -12.20 3.68 17.17
N ARG A 163 -10.96 4.05 17.47
CA ARG A 163 -9.77 3.58 16.75
C ARG A 163 -9.03 2.55 17.59
N HIS A 164 -8.74 1.42 16.97
CA HIS A 164 -7.97 0.32 17.55
C HIS A 164 -6.89 -0.09 16.54
N ASP A 165 -5.76 0.60 16.56
CA ASP A 165 -4.67 0.42 15.62
C ASP A 165 -3.30 0.46 16.29
N ASP A 166 -2.23 0.47 15.51
CA ASP A 166 -0.84 0.49 16.00
C ASP A 166 -0.51 1.75 16.82
N TYR A 167 -1.38 2.77 16.78
CA TYR A 167 -1.24 4.01 17.54
C TYR A 167 -1.96 3.93 18.89
N GLY A 168 -2.86 2.96 19.07
CA GLY A 168 -3.46 2.60 20.35
C GLY A 168 -4.98 2.50 20.28
N ASP A 169 -5.60 2.41 21.45
CA ASP A 169 -7.05 2.32 21.61
C ASP A 169 -7.59 3.70 22.01
N PHE A 170 -8.28 4.37 21.07
CA PHE A 170 -8.76 5.74 21.23
C PHE A 170 -10.24 5.87 20.94
N GLY A 171 -10.95 6.60 21.79
CA GLY A 171 -12.22 7.21 21.41
C GLY A 171 -11.92 8.53 20.69
N LEU A 172 -12.50 8.71 19.51
CA LEU A 172 -12.34 9.93 18.73
C LEU A 172 -13.66 10.68 18.60
N ARG A 173 -13.57 12.00 18.56
CA ARG A 173 -14.67 12.91 18.22
C ARG A 173 -14.20 13.85 17.15
N TYR A 174 -14.97 13.95 16.07
CA TYR A 174 -14.55 14.77 14.93
C TYR A 174 -15.66 15.74 14.48
N VAL A 175 -15.21 16.85 13.91
CA VAL A 175 -16.02 17.78 13.15
C VAL A 175 -15.31 18.11 11.85
N ASP A 176 -15.97 17.80 10.73
CA ASP A 176 -15.50 18.11 9.40
C ASP A 176 -16.39 19.18 8.76
N ARG A 177 -15.77 20.21 8.18
CA ARG A 177 -16.47 21.34 7.57
C ARG A 177 -16.02 21.53 6.15
N TYR A 178 -16.96 21.40 5.23
CA TYR A 178 -16.77 21.63 3.81
C TYR A 178 -17.47 22.92 3.40
N TRP A 179 -16.80 23.73 2.59
CA TRP A 179 -17.40 24.89 1.94
C TRP A 179 -17.53 24.64 0.45
N TYR A 180 -18.68 24.99 -0.12
CA TYR A 180 -18.96 24.87 -1.56
C TYR A 180 -19.42 26.21 -2.15
N GLU A 181 -19.00 26.50 -3.38
CA GLU A 181 -19.35 27.74 -4.06
C GLU A 181 -20.86 27.77 -4.36
N PRO A 182 -21.60 28.84 -3.99
CA PRO A 182 -23.07 28.81 -4.00
C PRO A 182 -23.74 28.63 -5.36
N SER A 183 -23.12 29.02 -6.47
CA SER A 183 -23.74 28.96 -7.80
C SER A 183 -23.52 27.62 -8.51
N THR A 184 -22.37 27.00 -8.30
CA THR A 184 -21.92 25.77 -8.95
C THR A 184 -21.96 24.57 -8.02
N GLY A 185 -21.92 24.80 -6.71
CA GLY A 185 -21.85 23.76 -5.69
C GLY A 185 -20.48 23.07 -5.62
N LEU A 186 -19.45 23.61 -6.30
CA LEU A 186 -18.10 23.04 -6.33
C LEU A 186 -17.32 23.35 -5.05
N PHE A 187 -16.44 22.43 -4.67
CA PHE A 187 -15.62 22.52 -3.46
C PHE A 187 -14.79 23.82 -3.37
N VAL A 188 -14.68 24.39 -2.17
CA VAL A 188 -13.92 25.62 -1.88
C VAL A 188 -12.87 25.43 -0.79
N ALA A 189 -13.22 24.74 0.29
CA ALA A 189 -12.32 24.53 1.40
C ALA A 189 -12.80 23.38 2.30
N GLU A 190 -11.87 22.84 3.07
CA GLU A 190 -12.12 21.88 4.14
C GLU A 190 -11.42 22.34 5.43
N LEU A 191 -12.07 22.06 6.56
CA LEU A 191 -11.48 22.11 7.89
C LEU A 191 -12.01 20.93 8.69
N TYR A 192 -11.13 19.97 8.94
CA TYR A 192 -11.37 18.83 9.78
C TYR A 192 -10.62 19.00 11.10
N GLU A 193 -11.33 18.71 12.20
CA GLU A 193 -10.81 18.74 13.55
C GLU A 193 -11.24 17.45 14.25
N GLU A 194 -10.29 16.68 14.76
CA GLU A 194 -10.50 15.45 15.51
C GLU A 194 -9.79 15.56 16.86
N HIS A 195 -10.43 14.99 17.87
CA HIS A 195 -9.90 14.91 19.21
C HIS A 195 -9.92 13.45 19.68
N ASP A 196 -8.74 12.95 20.02
CA ASP A 196 -8.47 11.58 20.40
C ASP A 196 -8.13 11.49 21.88
N ASP A 197 -8.84 10.65 22.63
CA ASP A 197 -8.57 10.37 24.03
C ASP A 197 -8.63 8.86 24.29
N GLY A 198 -7.59 8.30 24.89
CA GLY A 198 -7.44 6.85 24.99
C GLY A 198 -6.12 6.41 25.58
N SER A 199 -5.58 5.31 25.07
CA SER A 199 -4.32 4.75 25.56
C SER A 199 -3.50 4.05 24.49
N LEU A 200 -2.17 4.16 24.63
CA LEU A 200 -1.18 3.36 23.90
C LEU A 200 -0.50 2.42 24.90
N ASP A 201 -0.52 1.11 24.64
CA ASP A 201 0.00 0.06 25.54
C ASP A 201 -0.54 0.17 26.98
N GLY A 202 -1.82 0.53 27.13
CA GLY A 202 -2.50 0.71 28.42
C GLY A 202 -2.08 1.97 29.19
N ARG A 203 -1.26 2.85 28.61
CA ARG A 203 -0.87 4.15 29.18
C ARG A 203 -1.64 5.27 28.51
N ALA A 204 -2.16 6.19 29.32
CA ALA A 204 -3.05 7.24 28.83
C ALA A 204 -2.35 8.13 27.78
N GLY A 205 -3.07 8.41 26.70
CA GLY A 205 -2.61 9.26 25.61
C GLY A 205 -3.74 10.15 25.13
N ARG A 206 -3.38 11.32 24.61
CA ARG A 206 -4.31 12.24 23.95
C ARG A 206 -3.58 12.99 22.86
N PHE A 207 -4.28 13.26 21.76
CA PHE A 207 -3.87 14.21 20.74
C PHE A 207 -5.07 14.79 20.00
N ASP A 208 -4.84 15.81 19.18
CA ASP A 208 -5.83 16.41 18.31
C ASP A 208 -5.29 16.40 16.88
N VAL A 209 -6.08 15.97 15.90
CA VAL A 209 -5.74 16.06 14.47
C VAL A 209 -6.43 17.26 13.85
N ARG A 210 -5.70 18.04 13.06
CA ARG A 210 -6.27 19.13 12.28
C ARG A 210 -5.89 18.99 10.83
N THR A 211 -6.87 18.92 9.94
CA THR A 211 -6.68 18.95 8.49
C THR A 211 -7.30 20.20 7.87
N THR A 212 -6.60 20.78 6.91
CA THR A 212 -7.11 21.87 6.08
C THR A 212 -6.86 21.56 4.62
N VAL A 213 -7.88 21.76 3.79
CA VAL A 213 -7.75 21.79 2.33
C VAL A 213 -8.18 23.16 1.86
N THR A 214 -7.32 23.83 1.08
CA THR A 214 -7.55 25.21 0.67
C THR A 214 -7.27 25.40 -0.81
N LEU A 215 -8.09 26.17 -1.50
CA LEU A 215 -7.86 26.48 -2.90
C LEU A 215 -6.66 27.42 -3.10
N VAL A 216 -5.80 27.05 -4.03
CA VAL A 216 -4.72 27.89 -4.60
C VAL A 216 -5.19 28.58 -5.86
N SER A 217 -5.98 27.89 -6.68
CA SER A 217 -6.65 28.45 -7.86
C SER A 217 -7.88 27.63 -8.21
N ALA A 218 -8.87 28.26 -8.85
CA ALA A 218 -10.06 27.59 -9.37
C ALA A 218 -10.65 28.40 -10.52
N ASP A 219 -11.27 27.71 -11.48
CA ASP A 219 -11.90 28.36 -12.64
C ASP A 219 -13.33 28.86 -12.37
N TYR A 220 -13.88 28.56 -11.19
CA TYR A 220 -15.29 28.81 -10.81
C TYR A 220 -15.45 29.73 -9.60
N VAL A 221 -14.36 30.08 -8.91
CA VAL A 221 -14.36 31.01 -7.78
C VAL A 221 -13.08 31.83 -7.80
N GLU A 222 -13.20 33.12 -7.47
CA GLU A 222 -12.03 33.98 -7.35
C GLU A 222 -11.21 33.57 -6.11
N VAL A 223 -9.95 33.20 -6.33
CA VAL A 223 -9.00 32.89 -5.27
C VAL A 223 -8.01 34.05 -5.17
N PRO A 224 -8.05 34.85 -4.09
CA PRO A 224 -7.07 35.91 -3.90
C PRO A 224 -5.65 35.35 -3.86
N PRO A 225 -4.66 36.01 -4.49
CA PRO A 225 -3.28 35.57 -4.39
C PRO A 225 -2.86 35.58 -2.91
N PRO A 226 -2.00 34.63 -2.49
CA PRO A 226 -1.51 34.61 -1.12
C PRO A 226 -0.84 35.95 -0.78
N PRO A 227 -0.95 36.44 0.46
CA PRO A 227 -0.29 37.67 0.87
C PRO A 227 1.19 37.55 0.54
N SER A 228 1.70 38.44 -0.33
CA SER A 228 3.08 38.38 -0.76
C SER A 228 4.00 38.51 0.45
N VAL A 229 4.68 37.43 0.84
CA VAL A 229 5.82 37.48 1.75
C VAL A 229 6.83 38.43 1.11
N GLY A 230 7.16 39.50 1.83
CA GLY A 230 8.01 40.58 1.33
C GLY A 230 9.26 40.02 0.66
N LYS A 231 9.44 40.39 -0.61
CA LYS A 231 10.63 40.07 -1.41
C LYS A 231 11.88 40.57 -0.68
N ALA A 232 12.69 39.66 -0.15
CA ALA A 232 14.12 39.87 0.02
C ALA A 232 14.85 39.16 -1.14
N CYS A 233 15.56 39.97 -1.92
CA CYS A 233 16.42 39.68 -3.05
C CYS A 233 16.94 38.23 -3.21
N LEU A 234 16.86 37.68 -4.43
CA LEU A 234 17.98 37.63 -5.36
C LEU A 234 17.47 37.29 -6.76
N GLY A 235 17.69 38.20 -7.71
CA GLY A 235 17.36 37.98 -9.11
C GLY A 235 18.43 37.17 -9.82
N CYS A 236 18.02 36.42 -10.85
CA CYS A 236 18.66 36.44 -12.17
C CYS A 236 17.75 35.78 -13.22
N THR A 237 17.31 36.63 -14.15
CA THR A 237 17.09 36.40 -15.59
C THR A 237 16.03 35.41 -16.09
N ALA A 238 14.93 36.04 -16.51
CA ALA A 238 14.05 35.75 -17.64
C ALA A 238 14.63 34.98 -18.83
N GLY A 239 13.79 34.14 -19.43
CA GLY A 239 13.99 33.48 -20.73
C GLY A 239 12.70 32.93 -21.34
N THR A 240 11.78 33.84 -21.69
CA THR A 240 10.81 33.81 -22.82
C THR A 240 10.01 32.54 -23.18
N LEU A 241 8.69 32.71 -23.04
CA LEU A 241 7.60 32.14 -23.85
C LEU A 241 7.82 32.33 -25.38
N GLY A 242 7.37 31.36 -26.19
CA GLY A 242 6.95 31.64 -27.56
C GLY A 242 6.88 30.46 -28.54
N PHE A 243 5.66 30.19 -29.04
CA PHE A 243 5.26 29.43 -30.24
C PHE A 243 5.30 27.89 -30.17
N GLY A 244 4.27 27.13 -30.58
CA GLY A 244 3.08 27.47 -31.37
C GLY A 244 2.87 26.45 -32.49
N MET A 245 1.96 25.50 -32.27
CA MET A 245 0.98 24.93 -33.22
C MET A 245 1.37 24.69 -34.70
N LEU A 246 1.28 23.42 -35.14
CA LEU A 246 0.85 22.99 -36.49
C LEU A 246 0.39 21.51 -36.39
N MET A 247 -0.94 21.29 -36.44
CA MET A 247 -1.70 20.55 -37.48
C MET A 247 -1.36 19.04 -37.62
N SER A 248 -2.23 18.03 -37.72
CA SER A 248 -3.68 17.77 -37.63
C SER A 248 -3.99 16.60 -38.60
N MET A 249 -4.90 15.71 -38.19
CA MET A 249 -5.71 14.77 -39.01
C MET A 249 -5.02 13.62 -39.77
N GLY A 250 -5.62 12.43 -39.94
CA GLY A 250 -7.00 11.97 -39.71
C GLY A 250 -7.08 10.43 -39.67
N LEU A 251 -8.07 9.86 -38.96
CA LEU A 251 -9.41 9.41 -39.44
C LEU A 251 -9.45 7.87 -39.56
N VAL A 252 -10.12 7.19 -38.62
CA VAL A 252 -11.49 6.65 -38.73
C VAL A 252 -11.64 5.57 -39.81
N VAL A 253 -11.77 4.31 -39.34
CA VAL A 253 -12.81 3.38 -39.82
C VAL A 253 -13.36 2.66 -38.59
N GLY A 254 -14.61 2.93 -38.26
CA GLY A 254 -15.43 2.02 -37.46
C GLY A 254 -16.23 1.11 -38.40
N PHE A 255 -16.47 -0.14 -38.00
CA PHE A 255 -17.77 -0.83 -38.07
C PHE A 255 -17.67 -2.29 -37.60
N GLY A 256 -18.66 -2.74 -36.82
CA GLY A 256 -19.03 -4.15 -36.57
C GLY A 256 -18.35 -4.76 -35.34
N GLY A 257 -18.97 -4.91 -34.17
CA GLY A 257 -20.34 -5.33 -33.91
C GLY A 257 -20.37 -6.84 -33.63
N LEU A 258 -20.40 -7.19 -32.35
CA LEU A 258 -21.02 -8.39 -31.76
C LEU A 258 -21.16 -9.64 -32.68
N VAL A 259 -20.21 -10.58 -32.61
CA VAL A 259 -20.44 -12.05 -32.55
C VAL A 259 -19.11 -12.71 -32.16
N TRP A 260 -18.83 -12.89 -30.85
CA TRP A 260 -18.12 -14.10 -30.36
C TRP A 260 -18.20 -14.24 -28.83
N LEU A 261 -19.42 -14.29 -28.30
CA LEU A 261 -19.70 -15.04 -27.07
C LEU A 261 -19.95 -16.49 -27.49
N ALA A 262 -18.90 -17.23 -27.88
CA ALA A 262 -19.00 -18.66 -28.17
C ALA A 262 -17.63 -19.37 -28.23
N ARG A 263 -16.92 -19.41 -27.11
CA ARG A 263 -16.26 -20.63 -26.57
C ARG A 263 -15.65 -20.31 -25.20
N ARG A 264 -16.49 -20.43 -24.17
CA ARG A 264 -16.03 -21.03 -22.93
C ARG A 264 -15.54 -22.43 -23.28
N SER A 265 -14.22 -22.60 -23.37
CA SER A 265 -13.58 -23.89 -23.23
C SER A 265 -12.53 -23.76 -22.14
N THR A 266 -12.75 -24.49 -21.07
CA THR A 266 -11.73 -24.99 -20.15
C THR A 266 -10.51 -25.47 -20.93
N ALA A 267 -9.44 -24.65 -20.98
CA ALA A 267 -8.14 -25.04 -21.50
C ALA A 267 -7.04 -24.19 -20.85
N LEU A 268 -6.40 -24.71 -19.80
CA LEU A 268 -4.93 -24.65 -19.75
C LEU A 268 -4.45 -25.48 -20.96
N PRO A 269 -3.35 -25.15 -21.69
CA PRO A 269 -2.27 -24.22 -21.37
C PRO A 269 -1.78 -23.35 -22.56
N ASP A 270 -1.01 -22.29 -22.29
CA ASP A 270 0.05 -21.87 -23.22
C ASP A 270 1.40 -22.10 -22.53
N ARG A 271 1.99 -23.25 -22.89
CA ARG A 271 3.22 -23.84 -22.35
C ARG A 271 4.46 -23.11 -22.86
N LEU A 272 5.41 -22.84 -21.96
CA LEU A 272 6.86 -23.05 -22.17
C LEU A 272 7.49 -22.42 -23.44
N THR A 273 7.17 -21.17 -23.80
CA THR A 273 7.95 -20.45 -24.82
C THR A 273 9.10 -19.68 -24.18
N GLY A 274 10.30 -20.24 -24.31
CA GLY A 274 11.53 -19.54 -23.97
C GLY A 274 11.67 -18.26 -24.79
N THR A 275 11.99 -17.14 -24.15
CA THR A 275 12.27 -15.88 -24.86
C THR A 275 13.73 -15.55 -24.71
N THR A 276 14.42 -15.35 -25.82
CA THR A 276 15.80 -14.87 -25.84
C THR A 276 15.83 -13.34 -25.97
N PHE A 277 16.61 -12.68 -25.12
CA PHE A 277 16.89 -11.25 -25.19
C PHE A 277 18.41 -11.07 -25.16
N GLY A 278 19.02 -10.72 -26.30
CA GLY A 278 20.47 -10.77 -26.44
C GLY A 278 20.99 -12.20 -26.27
N ASP A 279 21.94 -12.37 -25.35
CA ASP A 279 22.54 -13.63 -24.91
C ASP A 279 21.77 -14.31 -23.76
N VAL A 280 20.73 -13.67 -23.22
CA VAL A 280 19.94 -14.18 -22.10
C VAL A 280 18.75 -14.99 -22.62
N SER A 281 18.60 -16.22 -22.13
CA SER A 281 17.43 -17.08 -22.35
C SER A 281 16.56 -17.11 -21.11
N ILE A 282 15.27 -16.78 -21.25
CA ILE A 282 14.30 -16.86 -20.16
C ILE A 282 13.39 -18.05 -20.41
N THR A 283 13.34 -19.00 -19.48
CA THR A 283 12.57 -20.24 -19.60
C THR A 283 11.72 -20.48 -18.36
N ALA A 284 10.52 -21.06 -18.55
CA ALA A 284 9.74 -21.54 -17.42
C ALA A 284 10.33 -22.86 -16.94
N VAL A 285 10.42 -23.00 -15.62
CA VAL A 285 10.90 -24.20 -14.94
C VAL A 285 9.70 -25.14 -14.83
N ALA A 286 9.79 -26.29 -15.49
CA ALA A 286 8.85 -27.39 -15.30
C ALA A 286 9.45 -28.46 -14.38
N ASP A 287 8.62 -29.35 -13.87
CA ASP A 287 9.01 -30.47 -12.99
C ASP A 287 10.34 -31.11 -13.43
N GLY A 288 11.33 -31.09 -12.53
CA GLY A 288 12.64 -31.73 -12.75
C GLY A 288 13.75 -30.83 -13.30
N LEU A 289 13.50 -29.54 -13.55
CA LEU A 289 14.58 -28.61 -13.89
C LEU A 289 15.36 -28.21 -12.62
N ALA A 290 16.57 -28.75 -12.46
CA ALA A 290 17.47 -28.36 -11.40
C ALA A 290 18.28 -27.12 -11.82
N LEU A 291 18.52 -26.19 -10.90
CA LEU A 291 19.57 -25.16 -11.06
C LEU A 291 20.98 -25.77 -11.08
N ALA A 292 21.08 -27.09 -10.88
CA ALA A 292 22.32 -27.84 -10.80
C ALA A 292 23.22 -27.58 -12.02
N GLY A 293 24.44 -27.13 -11.72
CA GLY A 293 25.46 -26.82 -12.72
C GLY A 293 25.45 -25.39 -13.23
N LEU A 294 24.49 -24.55 -12.83
CA LEU A 294 24.52 -23.12 -13.11
C LEU A 294 25.33 -22.35 -12.07
N ASP A 295 26.14 -21.39 -12.52
CA ASP A 295 26.73 -20.38 -11.64
C ASP A 295 25.62 -19.41 -11.20
N THR A 296 25.29 -19.43 -9.91
CA THR A 296 24.21 -18.64 -9.31
C THR A 296 24.67 -17.31 -8.72
N THR A 297 25.97 -17.01 -8.74
CA THR A 297 26.55 -15.82 -8.09
C THR A 297 26.07 -14.51 -8.71
N ALA A 298 25.64 -14.53 -9.97
CA ALA A 298 25.11 -13.38 -10.69
C ALA A 298 23.61 -13.13 -10.49
N CYS A 299 22.88 -14.03 -9.80
CA CYS A 299 21.42 -13.97 -9.71
C CYS A 299 20.90 -13.16 -8.52
N SER A 300 21.59 -13.22 -7.38
CA SER A 300 21.11 -12.64 -6.12
C SER A 300 22.26 -12.28 -5.20
N GLN A 301 22.13 -11.15 -4.50
CA GLN A 301 23.15 -10.67 -3.57
C GLN A 301 23.02 -11.33 -2.19
N HIS A 302 21.79 -11.48 -1.69
CA HIS A 302 21.51 -11.93 -0.33
C HIS A 302 20.96 -13.36 -0.28
N PHE A 303 20.31 -13.82 -1.36
CA PHE A 303 19.60 -15.10 -1.38
C PHE A 303 20.28 -16.19 -2.20
N GLN A 304 21.52 -15.99 -2.66
CA GLN A 304 22.25 -16.96 -3.47
C GLN A 304 22.18 -18.41 -2.94
N PRO A 305 22.36 -18.68 -1.62
CA PRO A 305 22.27 -20.04 -1.10
C PRO A 305 20.87 -20.66 -1.16
N PHE A 306 19.82 -19.84 -1.23
CA PHE A 306 18.42 -20.26 -1.15
C PHE A 306 17.74 -20.40 -2.51
N LEU A 307 18.41 -20.05 -3.63
CA LEU A 307 17.77 -20.02 -4.94
C LEU A 307 17.19 -21.37 -5.37
N GLU A 308 17.93 -22.47 -5.14
CA GLU A 308 17.44 -23.81 -5.47
C GLU A 308 16.26 -24.22 -4.59
N ASP A 309 16.31 -23.88 -3.29
CA ASP A 309 15.23 -24.13 -2.35
C ASP A 309 13.96 -23.34 -2.72
N PHE A 310 14.09 -22.08 -3.15
CA PHE A 310 12.96 -21.29 -3.66
C PHE A 310 12.32 -21.92 -4.90
N VAL A 311 13.13 -22.39 -5.86
CA VAL A 311 12.62 -23.08 -7.05
C VAL A 311 11.87 -24.35 -6.66
N GLN A 312 12.47 -25.19 -5.81
CA GLN A 312 11.85 -26.45 -5.38
C GLN A 312 10.54 -26.22 -4.63
N ARG A 313 10.53 -25.30 -3.65
CA ARG A 313 9.32 -24.98 -2.89
C ARG A 313 8.20 -24.44 -3.78
N SER A 314 8.55 -23.60 -4.76
CA SER A 314 7.57 -23.08 -5.72
C SER A 314 6.97 -24.22 -6.57
N ILE A 315 7.80 -25.15 -7.08
CA ILE A 315 7.30 -26.32 -7.82
C ILE A 315 6.37 -27.18 -6.95
N GLU A 316 6.75 -27.44 -5.70
CA GLU A 316 5.95 -28.23 -4.74
C GLU A 316 4.61 -27.55 -4.41
N ALA A 317 4.61 -26.22 -4.29
CA ALA A 317 3.41 -25.39 -4.13
C ALA A 317 2.59 -25.26 -5.43
N ARG A 318 3.12 -25.72 -6.57
CA ARG A 318 2.58 -25.55 -7.93
C ARG A 318 2.54 -24.08 -8.38
N ASP A 319 3.43 -23.29 -7.83
CA ASP A 319 3.68 -21.91 -8.20
C ASP A 319 4.53 -21.86 -9.48
N PRO A 320 4.24 -20.93 -10.42
CA PRO A 320 5.01 -20.84 -11.64
C PRO A 320 6.36 -20.16 -11.38
N VAL A 321 7.41 -20.72 -11.99
CA VAL A 321 8.80 -20.29 -11.85
C VAL A 321 9.43 -20.07 -13.22
N TRP A 322 10.25 -19.03 -13.33
CA TRP A 322 11.02 -18.70 -14.51
C TRP A 322 12.47 -18.42 -14.14
N ILE A 323 13.40 -18.91 -14.97
CA ILE A 323 14.83 -18.62 -14.85
C ILE A 323 15.31 -17.86 -16.08
N ALA A 324 16.26 -16.96 -15.87
CA ALA A 324 17.02 -16.27 -16.90
C ALA A 324 18.47 -16.74 -16.85
N THR A 325 18.98 -17.26 -17.96
CA THR A 325 20.34 -17.79 -18.07
C THR A 325 21.12 -17.11 -19.19
N SER A 326 22.38 -16.75 -18.95
CA SER A 326 23.35 -16.39 -19.99
C SER A 326 24.50 -17.39 -19.94
N GLY A 327 24.61 -18.25 -20.96
CA GLY A 327 25.54 -19.38 -20.95
C GLY A 327 25.25 -20.35 -19.79
N ASP A 328 26.25 -20.57 -18.95
CA ASP A 328 26.22 -21.41 -17.74
C ASP A 328 25.84 -20.63 -16.48
N LYS A 329 25.46 -19.35 -16.59
CA LYS A 329 25.13 -18.50 -15.45
C LYS A 329 23.63 -18.32 -15.31
N LEU A 330 23.15 -18.44 -14.08
CA LEU A 330 21.83 -17.94 -13.69
C LEU A 330 21.96 -16.44 -13.43
N VAL A 331 21.32 -15.63 -14.27
CA VAL A 331 21.35 -14.16 -14.21
C VAL A 331 20.02 -13.57 -13.72
N GLY A 332 19.01 -14.40 -13.54
CA GLY A 332 17.76 -14.00 -12.91
C GLY A 332 16.86 -15.17 -12.56
N LEU A 333 16.07 -15.02 -11.50
CA LEU A 333 15.05 -15.94 -11.05
C LEU A 333 13.78 -15.15 -10.77
N ALA A 334 12.63 -15.66 -11.22
CA ALA A 334 11.34 -15.13 -10.85
C ALA A 334 10.34 -16.25 -10.53
N PHE A 335 9.53 -16.05 -9.50
CA PHE A 335 8.45 -16.96 -9.16
C PHE A 335 7.26 -16.18 -8.61
N TRP A 336 6.08 -16.79 -8.66
CA TRP A 336 4.84 -16.18 -8.22
C TRP A 336 4.20 -17.04 -7.13
N ASP A 337 4.04 -16.48 -5.94
CA ASP A 337 3.35 -17.14 -4.85
C ASP A 337 1.83 -16.98 -5.04
N GLU A 338 1.13 -18.08 -5.35
CA GLU A 338 -0.33 -18.05 -5.56
C GLU A 338 -1.12 -17.81 -4.29
N THR A 339 -0.55 -18.18 -3.15
CA THR A 339 -1.12 -18.05 -1.81
C THR A 339 -1.10 -16.59 -1.40
N ALA A 340 0.08 -15.97 -1.42
CA ALA A 340 0.28 -14.57 -1.04
C ALA A 340 -0.06 -13.57 -2.16
N ARG A 341 -0.32 -14.04 -3.39
CA ARG A 341 -0.63 -13.21 -4.56
C ARG A 341 0.46 -12.17 -4.85
N ILE A 342 1.72 -12.56 -4.69
CA ILE A 342 2.88 -11.69 -4.85
C ILE A 342 4.01 -12.40 -5.60
N GLY A 343 4.72 -11.66 -6.44
CA GLY A 343 5.89 -12.16 -7.16
C GLY A 343 7.17 -12.02 -6.36
N THR A 344 8.23 -12.70 -6.80
CA THR A 344 9.61 -12.40 -6.41
C THR A 344 10.46 -12.40 -7.66
N VAL A 345 11.34 -11.41 -7.81
CA VAL A 345 12.28 -11.24 -8.93
C VAL A 345 13.67 -10.94 -8.37
N LEU A 346 14.54 -11.95 -8.44
CA LEU A 346 15.95 -11.85 -8.07
C LEU A 346 16.75 -11.73 -9.36
N CYS A 347 17.09 -10.50 -9.76
CA CYS A 347 17.78 -10.26 -11.03
C CYS A 347 18.50 -8.90 -11.01
N PRO A 348 19.85 -8.86 -10.96
CA PRO A 348 20.61 -7.60 -10.94
C PRO A 348 20.52 -6.78 -12.24
N ASP A 349 20.13 -7.38 -13.37
CA ASP A 349 19.96 -6.65 -14.63
C ASP A 349 18.51 -6.14 -14.78
N ALA A 350 18.32 -4.82 -14.80
CA ALA A 350 16.99 -4.21 -14.89
C ALA A 350 16.23 -4.54 -16.18
N LYS A 351 16.92 -4.79 -17.29
CA LYS A 351 16.27 -5.17 -18.56
C LYS A 351 15.78 -6.61 -18.48
N VAL A 352 16.60 -7.53 -17.97
CA VAL A 352 16.21 -8.93 -17.76
C VAL A 352 15.08 -9.02 -16.74
N ALA A 353 15.16 -8.28 -15.64
CA ALA A 353 14.12 -8.19 -14.62
C ALA A 353 12.77 -7.76 -15.22
N LEU A 354 12.75 -6.75 -16.10
CA LEU A 354 11.52 -6.34 -16.81
C LEU A 354 10.92 -7.49 -17.64
N HIS A 355 11.74 -8.32 -18.28
CA HIS A 355 11.25 -9.47 -19.02
C HIS A 355 10.72 -10.59 -18.12
N LEU A 356 11.31 -10.78 -16.95
CA LEU A 356 10.81 -11.70 -15.92
C LEU A 356 9.48 -11.22 -15.33
N VAL A 357 9.37 -9.95 -14.96
CA VAL A 357 8.15 -9.33 -14.43
C VAL A 357 6.96 -9.46 -15.40
N LYS A 358 7.21 -9.34 -16.72
CA LYS A 358 6.17 -9.55 -17.74
C LYS A 358 5.54 -10.95 -17.68
N ARG A 359 6.20 -11.94 -17.08
CA ARG A 359 5.64 -13.29 -16.91
C ARG A 359 4.53 -13.33 -15.86
N PHE A 360 4.54 -12.41 -14.90
CA PHE A 360 3.42 -12.22 -13.99
C PHE A 360 2.24 -11.51 -14.65
N GLY A 361 2.46 -10.72 -15.72
CA GLY A 361 1.44 -9.90 -16.37
C GLY A 361 0.22 -10.65 -16.94
N GLN A 362 0.28 -11.98 -17.07
CA GLN A 362 -0.90 -12.80 -17.35
C GLN A 362 -1.93 -12.79 -16.20
N ARG A 363 -1.55 -12.26 -15.03
CA ARG A 363 -2.37 -12.18 -13.81
C ARG A 363 -3.13 -10.88 -13.65
N GLY A 364 -2.96 -9.92 -14.57
CA GLY A 364 -3.64 -8.62 -14.55
C GLY A 364 -2.70 -7.43 -14.38
N ALA A 365 -3.28 -6.23 -14.30
CA ALA A 365 -2.53 -5.02 -13.99
C ALA A 365 -2.26 -4.93 -12.47
N GLY A 366 -1.11 -4.36 -12.09
CA GLY A 366 -0.78 -4.06 -10.69
C GLY A 366 -0.22 -5.21 -9.87
N VAL A 367 0.41 -6.18 -10.53
CA VAL A 367 1.20 -7.22 -9.88
C VAL A 367 2.31 -6.60 -9.05
N GLU A 368 2.33 -6.95 -7.76
CA GLU A 368 3.41 -6.65 -6.81
C GLU A 368 4.45 -7.76 -6.79
N PHE A 369 5.71 -7.42 -6.54
CA PHE A 369 6.80 -8.38 -6.46
C PHE A 369 7.97 -7.89 -5.61
N PHE A 370 8.60 -8.80 -4.88
CA PHE A 370 9.85 -8.55 -4.19
C PHE A 370 11.04 -8.47 -5.15
N ALA A 371 12.01 -7.61 -4.85
CA ALA A 371 13.25 -7.47 -5.60
C ALA A 371 14.37 -6.85 -4.76
N GLU A 372 15.61 -7.34 -4.89
CA GLU A 372 16.78 -6.87 -4.12
C GLU A 372 17.30 -5.49 -4.56
N GLN A 373 16.78 -4.98 -5.67
CA GLN A 373 17.19 -3.69 -6.21
C GLN A 373 16.07 -3.02 -6.97
N ARG A 374 16.17 -1.70 -7.09
CA ARG A 374 15.20 -0.90 -7.84
C ARG A 374 15.44 -1.07 -9.33
N HIS A 375 14.47 -1.64 -10.04
CA HIS A 375 14.60 -1.84 -11.48
C HIS A 375 14.11 -0.61 -12.25
N GLN A 376 14.91 -0.13 -13.21
CA GLN A 376 14.55 0.96 -14.12
C GLN A 376 14.08 0.40 -15.46
N GLY A 377 12.91 0.85 -15.95
CA GLY A 377 12.44 0.52 -17.29
C GLY A 377 13.30 1.19 -18.39
N PRO A 378 13.53 0.54 -19.55
CA PRO A 378 14.41 1.05 -20.61
C PRO A 378 13.90 2.26 -21.40
N LEU A 379 12.67 2.73 -21.15
CA LEU A 379 12.07 3.94 -21.76
C LEU A 379 11.29 4.82 -20.74
N GLY A 380 11.49 4.61 -19.42
CA GLY A 380 10.67 5.18 -18.33
C GLY A 380 9.27 4.53 -18.18
N PRO A 381 8.53 4.69 -17.05
CA PRO A 381 8.88 5.18 -15.71
C PRO A 381 9.33 4.04 -14.76
N GLN A 382 9.76 4.38 -13.54
CA GLN A 382 10.21 3.47 -12.48
C GLN A 382 9.09 2.49 -12.06
N PHE A 383 9.40 1.23 -11.70
CA PHE A 383 8.44 0.47 -10.89
C PHE A 383 8.25 1.22 -9.57
N ASN A 384 6.99 1.35 -9.13
CA ASN A 384 6.69 1.97 -7.85
C ASN A 384 7.17 1.05 -6.74
N VAL A 385 7.92 1.60 -5.78
CA VAL A 385 8.28 0.88 -4.56
C VAL A 385 7.19 1.17 -3.54
N HIS A 386 6.53 0.10 -3.09
CA HIS A 386 5.43 0.16 -2.13
C HIS A 386 5.94 0.00 -0.72
N GLU A 387 6.89 -0.90 -0.54
CA GLU A 387 7.41 -1.29 0.75
C GLU A 387 8.91 -1.58 0.62
N THR A 388 9.63 -1.25 1.67
CA THR A 388 11.03 -1.64 1.84
C THR A 388 11.11 -2.61 3.01
N TRP A 389 11.94 -3.62 2.87
CA TRP A 389 12.21 -4.63 3.88
C TRP A 389 13.70 -4.62 4.18
N SER A 390 14.05 -4.57 5.47
CA SER A 390 15.42 -4.82 5.92
C SER A 390 15.74 -6.29 5.73
N VAL A 391 16.85 -6.58 5.04
CA VAL A 391 17.48 -7.90 5.06
C VAL A 391 18.50 -7.89 6.18
N LEU A 392 18.22 -8.67 7.22
CA LEU A 392 19.02 -8.78 8.42
C LEU A 392 19.79 -10.10 8.40
N ALA A 393 21.01 -10.11 8.95
CA ALA A 393 21.76 -11.34 9.12
C ALA A 393 22.42 -11.43 10.50
N ARG A 394 22.64 -12.67 10.93
CA ARG A 394 23.37 -12.99 12.15
C ARG A 394 24.23 -14.25 11.94
N THR A 395 25.43 -14.26 12.54
CA THR A 395 26.22 -15.49 12.71
C THR A 395 25.60 -16.36 13.81
N VAL A 396 25.53 -17.66 13.56
CA VAL A 396 25.00 -18.66 14.49
C VAL A 396 26.18 -19.42 15.09
N ASP A 397 26.71 -18.89 16.19
CA ASP A 397 27.96 -19.31 16.84
C ASP A 397 27.76 -20.01 18.20
N ALA A 398 26.56 -19.92 18.77
CA ALA A 398 26.21 -20.58 20.03
C ALA A 398 24.71 -20.86 20.15
N GLU A 399 24.36 -21.90 20.93
CA GLU A 399 22.99 -22.08 21.40
C GLU A 399 22.50 -20.86 22.18
N GLN A 400 21.21 -20.55 22.03
CA GLN A 400 20.54 -19.47 22.71
C GLN A 400 19.49 -20.06 23.67
N PRO A 401 19.68 -19.95 25.01
CA PRO A 401 18.72 -20.51 25.95
C PRO A 401 17.36 -19.83 25.79
N TYR A 402 16.29 -20.61 25.82
CA TYR A 402 14.91 -20.14 25.76
C TYR A 402 14.07 -20.89 26.78
N ASP A 403 12.97 -20.30 27.22
CA ASP A 403 12.07 -20.92 28.19
C ASP A 403 11.24 -22.02 27.53
N THR A 404 11.59 -23.27 27.81
CA THR A 404 10.91 -24.46 27.28
C THR A 404 9.52 -24.69 27.86
N ASN A 405 9.15 -23.99 28.94
CA ASN A 405 7.77 -24.04 29.46
C ASN A 405 6.83 -23.17 28.63
N THR A 406 7.36 -22.13 28.02
CA THR A 406 6.60 -21.13 27.25
C THR A 406 6.70 -21.38 25.75
N VAL A 407 7.87 -21.77 25.24
CA VAL A 407 8.09 -22.08 23.81
C VAL A 407 8.50 -23.54 23.66
N ARG A 408 7.90 -24.23 22.70
CA ARG A 408 8.25 -25.61 22.36
C ARG A 408 8.21 -25.86 20.87
N ARG A 409 8.82 -26.97 20.44
CA ARG A 409 8.73 -27.42 19.04
C ARG A 409 7.26 -27.64 18.66
N TYR A 410 6.93 -27.22 17.45
CA TYR A 410 5.65 -27.50 16.80
C TYR A 410 5.40 -29.01 16.72
N ARG A 411 4.15 -29.41 16.91
CA ARG A 411 3.65 -30.78 16.79
C ARG A 411 2.51 -30.83 15.78
N PRO A 412 2.26 -31.98 15.11
CA PRO A 412 1.13 -32.11 14.19
C PRO A 412 -0.22 -31.69 14.79
N ASP A 413 -0.43 -31.92 16.09
CA ASP A 413 -1.65 -31.53 16.79
C ASP A 413 -1.83 -30.00 16.93
N ASP A 414 -0.74 -29.22 16.81
CA ASP A 414 -0.80 -27.76 16.84
C ASP A 414 -1.32 -27.16 15.54
N ARG A 415 -1.37 -27.96 14.45
CA ARG A 415 -1.71 -27.49 13.09
C ARG A 415 -2.97 -26.64 13.06
N ALA A 416 -4.05 -27.12 13.67
CA ALA A 416 -5.32 -26.42 13.67
C ALA A 416 -5.24 -25.07 14.39
N ALA A 417 -4.53 -25.01 15.53
CA ALA A 417 -4.37 -23.79 16.30
C ALA A 417 -3.46 -22.77 15.59
N VAL A 418 -2.37 -23.23 14.97
CA VAL A 418 -1.48 -22.37 14.18
C VAL A 418 -2.21 -21.81 12.96
N VAL A 419 -2.94 -22.64 12.21
CA VAL A 419 -3.72 -22.15 11.06
C VAL A 419 -4.78 -21.13 11.49
N ALA A 420 -5.47 -21.38 12.60
CA ALA A 420 -6.45 -20.42 13.14
C ALA A 420 -5.80 -19.11 13.59
N LEU A 421 -4.59 -19.16 14.17
CA LEU A 421 -3.82 -17.98 14.54
C LEU A 421 -3.44 -17.15 13.30
N LEU A 422 -2.91 -17.79 12.24
CA LEU A 422 -2.53 -17.13 10.99
C LEU A 422 -3.74 -16.53 10.25
N GLN A 423 -4.86 -17.26 10.22
CA GLN A 423 -6.11 -16.79 9.63
C GLN A 423 -6.69 -15.58 10.37
N ARG A 424 -6.59 -15.55 11.70
CA ARG A 424 -7.05 -14.39 12.50
C ARG A 424 -6.25 -13.13 12.18
N GLU A 425 -4.93 -13.26 12.01
CA GLU A 425 -4.05 -12.11 11.75
C GLU A 425 -4.14 -11.61 10.31
N TRP A 426 -4.18 -12.52 9.32
CA TRP A 426 -4.02 -12.16 7.90
C TRP A 426 -5.19 -12.56 7.00
N GLY A 427 -6.26 -13.15 7.55
CA GLY A 427 -7.54 -13.34 6.88
C GLY A 427 -7.60 -14.42 5.78
N ASP A 428 -6.52 -15.14 5.48
CA ASP A 428 -6.46 -16.08 4.35
C ASP A 428 -6.53 -17.56 4.77
N ALA A 429 -7.45 -18.31 4.18
CA ALA A 429 -7.59 -19.74 4.39
C ALA A 429 -6.45 -20.58 3.78
N SER A 430 -5.65 -20.00 2.88
CA SER A 430 -4.56 -20.66 2.13
C SER A 430 -3.32 -21.02 2.97
N PHE A 431 -3.18 -20.48 4.20
CA PHE A 431 -2.05 -20.77 5.10
C PHE A 431 -1.92 -22.25 5.48
N ALA A 432 -3.01 -23.01 5.43
CA ALA A 432 -2.98 -24.43 5.77
C ALA A 432 -2.09 -25.26 4.82
N SER A 433 -2.26 -25.08 3.50
CA SER A 433 -1.44 -25.76 2.50
C SER A 433 0.00 -25.27 2.52
N TRP A 434 0.20 -23.97 2.72
CA TRP A 434 1.54 -23.40 2.82
C TRP A 434 2.31 -23.99 4.02
N LEU A 435 1.67 -24.05 5.19
CA LEU A 435 2.26 -24.62 6.41
C LEU A 435 2.63 -26.09 6.22
N ASP A 436 1.76 -26.88 5.60
CA ASP A 436 2.01 -28.30 5.36
C ASP A 436 3.27 -28.55 4.52
N VAL A 437 3.53 -27.70 3.52
CA VAL A 437 4.74 -27.78 2.70
C VAL A 437 6.00 -27.52 3.54
N GLN A 438 6.01 -26.48 4.37
CA GLN A 438 7.18 -26.16 5.21
C GLN A 438 7.48 -27.29 6.21
N ILE A 439 6.43 -27.80 6.88
CA ILE A 439 6.57 -28.88 7.87
C ILE A 439 7.02 -30.18 7.20
N ALA A 440 6.50 -30.52 6.01
CA ALA A 440 6.88 -31.73 5.29
C ALA A 440 8.36 -31.74 4.87
N ARG A 441 8.96 -30.57 4.63
CA ARG A 441 10.40 -30.42 4.34
C ARG A 441 11.29 -30.51 5.59
N GLY A 442 10.69 -30.59 6.78
CA GLY A 442 11.39 -30.75 8.04
C GLY A 442 11.92 -29.45 8.63
N ASP A 443 11.39 -28.30 8.19
CA ASP A 443 11.78 -26.99 8.69
C ASP A 443 11.55 -26.88 10.21
N PRO A 444 12.55 -26.42 11.00
CA PRO A 444 12.37 -26.21 12.43
C PRO A 444 11.29 -25.17 12.72
N ALA A 445 10.16 -25.63 13.27
CA ALA A 445 9.03 -24.81 13.68
C ALA A 445 8.77 -24.89 15.19
N TYR A 446 8.34 -23.78 15.77
CA TYR A 446 8.12 -23.58 17.20
C TYR A 446 6.80 -22.86 17.46
N VAL A 447 6.17 -23.18 18.58
CA VAL A 447 4.96 -22.52 19.08
C VAL A 447 5.23 -21.92 20.45
N ALA A 448 4.66 -20.75 20.71
CA ALA A 448 4.52 -20.19 22.04
C ALA A 448 3.17 -20.63 22.62
N VAL A 449 3.18 -21.12 23.86
CA VAL A 449 2.01 -21.67 24.55
C VAL A 449 1.80 -20.94 25.86
N VAL A 450 0.63 -20.36 26.05
CA VAL A 450 0.20 -19.71 27.29
C VAL A 450 -1.13 -20.33 27.72
N ASP A 451 -1.22 -20.77 28.97
CA ASP A 451 -2.42 -21.42 29.54
C ASP A 451 -2.96 -22.59 28.69
N GLY A 452 -2.06 -23.31 28.03
CA GLY A 452 -2.38 -24.45 27.16
C GLY A 452 -2.82 -24.08 25.74
N ALA A 453 -2.96 -22.79 25.43
CA ALA A 453 -3.31 -22.30 24.09
C ALA A 453 -2.06 -21.91 23.29
N VAL A 454 -2.05 -22.21 21.99
CA VAL A 454 -1.01 -21.71 21.07
C VAL A 454 -1.29 -20.24 20.78
N VAL A 455 -0.38 -19.37 21.20
CA VAL A 455 -0.49 -17.90 21.07
C VAL A 455 0.65 -17.30 20.24
N GLY A 456 1.55 -18.12 19.72
CA GLY A 456 2.59 -17.67 18.81
C GLY A 456 3.15 -18.82 18.00
N PHE A 457 3.70 -18.50 16.84
CA PHE A 457 4.26 -19.46 15.91
C PHE A 457 5.44 -18.84 15.15
N ALA A 458 6.49 -19.62 14.97
CA ALA A 458 7.62 -19.21 14.14
C ALA A 458 8.34 -20.40 13.53
N LEU A 459 8.90 -20.24 12.33
CA LEU A 459 9.75 -21.27 11.73
C LEU A 459 11.04 -20.71 11.11
N ALA A 460 11.88 -21.62 10.65
CA ALA A 460 13.06 -21.29 9.87
C ALA A 460 13.32 -22.40 8.84
N ALA A 461 13.81 -22.04 7.67
CA ALA A 461 14.30 -22.98 6.66
C ALA A 461 15.82 -23.15 6.78
N VAL A 462 16.32 -24.31 6.35
CA VAL A 462 17.74 -24.67 6.38
C VAL A 462 18.19 -25.12 4.99
N VAL A 463 19.26 -24.50 4.48
CA VAL A 463 19.92 -24.89 3.22
C VAL A 463 21.43 -24.95 3.46
N GLY A 464 21.97 -26.17 3.55
CA GLY A 464 23.38 -26.36 3.91
C GLY A 464 23.70 -25.74 5.27
N THR A 465 24.71 -24.85 5.31
CA THR A 465 25.09 -24.09 6.52
C THR A 465 24.36 -22.76 6.67
N GLN A 466 23.32 -22.50 5.86
CA GLN A 466 22.56 -21.26 5.87
C GLN A 466 21.15 -21.50 6.41
N GLY A 467 20.70 -20.57 7.26
CA GLY A 467 19.34 -20.54 7.78
C GLY A 467 18.58 -19.32 7.27
N ARG A 468 17.26 -19.45 7.13
CA ARG A 468 16.38 -18.32 6.84
C ARG A 468 15.23 -18.34 7.83
N PHE A 469 15.08 -17.28 8.62
CA PHE A 469 13.87 -17.11 9.41
C PHE A 469 12.70 -16.85 8.47
N GLN A 470 11.69 -17.70 8.57
CA GLN A 470 10.46 -17.57 7.82
C GLN A 470 9.35 -17.36 8.82
N LEU A 471 8.48 -16.38 8.62
CA LEU A 471 7.25 -16.13 9.38
C LEU A 471 7.40 -16.21 10.91
N ALA A 472 7.16 -15.09 11.60
CA ALA A 472 7.02 -15.09 13.04
C ALA A 472 5.78 -14.29 13.42
N LEU A 473 4.97 -14.85 14.30
CA LEU A 473 3.76 -14.20 14.78
C LEU A 473 3.58 -14.52 16.27
N VAL A 474 3.20 -13.50 17.02
CA VAL A 474 2.64 -13.62 18.36
C VAL A 474 1.28 -12.95 18.30
N ASP A 475 0.28 -13.67 18.81
CA ASP A 475 -1.09 -13.18 18.99
C ASP A 475 -1.07 -11.82 19.68
N LYS A 476 -1.85 -10.87 19.15
CA LYS A 476 -1.80 -9.47 19.58
C LYS A 476 -2.01 -9.29 21.09
N ASP A 477 -2.90 -10.09 21.69
CA ASP A 477 -3.24 -10.01 23.11
C ASP A 477 -2.15 -10.63 24.02
N HIS A 478 -1.11 -11.21 23.41
CA HIS A 478 0.02 -11.87 24.07
C HIS A 478 1.38 -11.24 23.71
N ARG A 479 1.39 -10.11 22.99
CA ARG A 479 2.60 -9.33 22.68
C ARG A 479 3.19 -8.67 23.93
N ASP A 480 4.41 -8.17 23.82
CA ASP A 480 5.16 -7.48 24.89
C ASP A 480 5.42 -8.28 26.17
N ARG A 481 5.28 -9.59 26.08
CA ARG A 481 5.59 -10.56 27.15
C ARG A 481 6.88 -11.34 26.90
N GLY A 482 7.70 -10.89 25.96
CA GLY A 482 8.97 -11.53 25.58
C GLY A 482 8.85 -12.77 24.68
N LEU A 483 7.63 -13.18 24.30
CA LEU A 483 7.38 -14.39 23.49
C LEU A 483 8.07 -14.37 22.12
N GLY A 484 8.14 -13.21 21.47
CA GLY A 484 8.85 -13.06 20.19
C GLY A 484 10.35 -13.34 20.33
N GLY A 485 10.97 -12.85 21.41
CA GLY A 485 12.36 -13.14 21.74
C GLY A 485 12.60 -14.62 22.05
N GLU A 486 11.71 -15.27 22.80
CA GLU A 486 11.78 -16.71 23.05
C GLU A 486 11.70 -17.53 21.75
N LEU A 487 10.80 -17.16 20.82
CA LEU A 487 10.69 -17.80 19.50
C LEU A 487 11.95 -17.59 18.64
N VAL A 488 12.60 -16.42 18.73
CA VAL A 488 13.89 -16.17 18.06
C VAL A 488 14.99 -17.08 18.65
N ARG A 489 15.14 -17.12 19.97
CA ARG A 489 16.15 -17.96 20.63
C ARG A 489 15.93 -19.45 20.37
N ALA A 490 14.68 -19.92 20.38
CA ALA A 490 14.35 -21.30 20.05
C ALA A 490 14.76 -21.68 18.61
N ARG A 491 14.50 -20.81 17.63
CA ARG A 491 14.93 -21.01 16.25
C ARG A 491 16.45 -20.96 16.10
N LEU A 492 17.14 -19.99 16.72
CA LEU A 492 18.61 -19.91 16.70
C LEU A 492 19.26 -21.17 17.28
N THR A 493 18.74 -21.69 18.39
CA THR A 493 19.20 -22.95 18.99
C THR A 493 18.97 -24.14 18.05
N ALA A 494 17.83 -24.19 17.36
CA ALA A 494 17.56 -25.21 16.36
C ALA A 494 18.58 -25.15 15.22
N LEU A 495 18.81 -23.97 14.67
CA LEU A 495 19.74 -23.74 13.57
C LEU A 495 21.18 -24.08 13.96
N PHE A 496 21.63 -23.66 15.15
CA PHE A 496 22.96 -24.00 15.67
C PHE A 496 23.15 -25.52 15.74
N ARG A 497 22.16 -26.26 16.28
CA ARG A 497 22.21 -27.73 16.38
C ARG A 497 22.19 -28.43 15.02
N LEU A 498 21.69 -27.76 13.98
CA LEU A 498 21.70 -28.25 12.60
C LEU A 498 22.98 -27.86 11.85
N GLY A 499 23.95 -27.21 12.51
CA GLY A 499 25.21 -26.82 11.90
C GLY A 499 25.09 -25.60 10.97
N VAL A 500 24.04 -24.79 11.14
CA VAL A 500 23.91 -23.51 10.45
C VAL A 500 24.91 -22.52 11.04
N GLU A 501 25.64 -21.82 10.18
CA GLU A 501 26.67 -20.85 10.54
C GLU A 501 26.17 -19.41 10.40
N ARG A 502 25.18 -19.18 9.53
CA ARG A 502 24.62 -17.86 9.27
C ARG A 502 23.11 -17.96 9.03
N VAL A 503 22.36 -17.03 9.60
CA VAL A 503 20.93 -16.90 9.40
C VAL A 503 20.59 -15.53 8.82
N ILE A 504 19.64 -15.50 7.89
CA ILE A 504 19.04 -14.26 7.38
C ILE A 504 17.56 -14.15 7.77
N ALA A 505 17.05 -12.93 7.83
CA ALA A 505 15.65 -12.62 8.04
C ALA A 505 15.26 -11.38 7.24
N GLU A 506 14.03 -11.34 6.76
CA GLU A 506 13.46 -10.20 6.07
C GLU A 506 12.33 -9.62 6.92
N VAL A 507 12.39 -8.33 7.20
CA VAL A 507 11.37 -7.63 7.98
C VAL A 507 11.05 -6.29 7.32
N ALA A 508 9.77 -6.02 7.09
CA ALA A 508 9.32 -4.74 6.58
C ALA A 508 9.83 -3.58 7.45
N THR A 509 10.31 -2.50 6.85
CA THR A 509 10.97 -1.41 7.57
C THR A 509 10.04 -0.66 8.53
N TRP A 510 8.73 -0.71 8.30
CA TRP A 510 7.72 -0.15 9.20
C TRP A 510 7.44 -1.05 10.41
N ASN A 511 7.81 -2.34 10.40
CA ASN A 511 7.59 -3.26 11.51
C ASN A 511 8.72 -3.10 12.56
N VAL A 512 8.71 -1.95 13.23
CA VAL A 512 9.74 -1.55 14.21
C VAL A 512 9.85 -2.56 15.34
N ALA A 513 8.74 -3.15 15.80
CA ALA A 513 8.72 -4.16 16.85
C ALA A 513 9.53 -5.41 16.46
N SER A 514 9.32 -5.96 15.25
CA SER A 514 10.06 -7.14 14.79
C SER A 514 11.53 -6.83 14.52
N LEU A 515 11.83 -5.64 13.99
CA LEU A 515 13.21 -5.17 13.82
C LEU A 515 13.93 -5.06 15.16
N HIS A 516 13.28 -4.48 16.16
CA HIS A 516 13.81 -4.36 17.52
C HIS A 516 14.12 -5.74 18.11
N VAL A 517 13.16 -6.67 18.07
CA VAL A 517 13.35 -8.04 18.57
C VAL A 517 14.54 -8.73 17.89
N LEU A 518 14.68 -8.66 16.57
CA LEU A 518 15.81 -9.28 15.88
C LEU A 518 17.15 -8.61 16.22
N ARG A 519 17.20 -7.28 16.28
CA ARG A 519 18.41 -6.52 16.61
C ARG A 519 18.90 -6.78 18.04
N GLU A 520 17.99 -6.88 19.01
CA GLU A 520 18.33 -7.32 20.36
C GLU A 520 18.96 -8.71 20.40
N HIS A 521 18.57 -9.56 19.44
CA HIS A 521 19.15 -10.89 19.25
C HIS A 521 20.29 -10.87 18.23
N GLY A 522 21.03 -9.78 18.11
CA GLY A 522 22.30 -9.72 17.39
C GLY A 522 22.20 -9.80 15.87
N PHE A 523 21.01 -9.59 15.29
CA PHE A 523 20.87 -9.40 13.85
C PHE A 523 21.29 -7.99 13.45
N THR A 524 21.95 -7.87 12.31
CA THR A 524 22.39 -6.58 11.74
C THR A 524 21.91 -6.44 10.31
N ASP A 525 21.59 -5.22 9.89
CA ASP A 525 21.20 -4.92 8.51
C ASP A 525 22.35 -5.24 7.54
N VAL A 526 22.06 -6.02 6.51
CA VAL A 526 23.01 -6.42 5.44
C VAL A 526 22.52 -6.06 4.04
N GLY A 527 21.29 -5.61 3.90
CA GLY A 527 20.71 -5.22 2.62
C GLY A 527 19.23 -4.83 2.74
N GLU A 528 18.61 -4.64 1.59
CA GLU A 528 17.21 -4.27 1.46
C GLU A 528 16.52 -5.15 0.41
N LEU A 529 15.22 -5.34 0.60
CA LEU A 529 14.32 -5.95 -0.37
C LEU A 529 13.16 -4.99 -0.62
N LEU A 530 12.82 -4.76 -1.87
CA LEU A 530 11.80 -3.80 -2.30
C LEU A 530 10.57 -4.56 -2.79
N VAL A 531 9.39 -4.18 -2.31
CA VAL A 531 8.12 -4.56 -2.95
C VAL A 531 7.84 -3.56 -4.05
N GLN A 532 7.95 -4.00 -5.30
CA GLN A 532 7.72 -3.20 -6.50
C GLN A 532 6.40 -3.58 -7.17
N SER A 533 5.68 -2.62 -7.76
CA SER A 533 4.48 -2.92 -8.57
C SER A 533 4.66 -2.60 -10.04
N THR A 534 4.05 -3.45 -10.87
CA THR A 534 3.83 -3.20 -12.30
C THR A 534 2.73 -2.16 -12.56
N SER A 535 1.94 -1.83 -11.54
CA SER A 535 0.98 -0.74 -11.61
C SER A 535 1.73 0.59 -11.75
N ARG A 536 1.25 1.45 -12.66
CA ARG A 536 1.66 2.86 -12.69
C ARG A 536 1.03 3.68 -11.56
N THR A 537 0.03 3.11 -10.90
CA THR A 537 -0.72 3.67 -9.78
C THR A 537 -0.23 3.00 -8.50
N ARG A 538 0.23 3.75 -7.51
CA ARG A 538 0.66 3.15 -6.24
C ARG A 538 -0.59 2.61 -5.52
N ALA A 539 -0.77 1.29 -5.44
CA ALA A 539 -1.61 0.71 -4.40
C ALA A 539 -0.97 1.04 -3.04
N ARG A 540 -1.64 1.82 -2.18
CA ARG A 540 -1.17 2.04 -0.82
C ARG A 540 -1.24 0.73 0.00
N ARG A 541 -0.26 0.55 0.89
CA ARG A 541 -0.43 0.00 2.24
C ARG A 541 -0.20 1.17 3.21
N ASN A 542 -1.09 1.33 4.18
CA ASN A 542 -1.34 2.61 4.85
C ASN A 542 -0.07 3.14 5.52
N VAL A 543 0.33 4.35 5.14
CA VAL A 543 0.53 5.38 6.15
C VAL A 543 -0.84 6.02 6.31
N ILE A 544 -1.50 5.66 7.41
CA ILE A 544 -2.72 6.23 8.01
C ILE A 544 -3.64 6.97 7.02
N ARG A 545 -4.80 6.36 6.73
CA ARG A 545 -6.11 6.93 7.08
C ARG A 545 -7.16 5.81 7.04
N ARG A 546 -7.79 5.67 8.22
CA ARG A 546 -8.78 4.71 8.75
C ARG A 546 -8.60 3.20 8.55
#